data_AF-A0A956DD79-F1
#
_entry.id   AF-A0A956DD79-F1
#
_cell.length_a   1.000
_cell.length_b   1.000
_cell.length_c   1.000
_cell.angle_alpha   90.00
_cell.angle_beta   90.00
_cell.angle_gamma   90.00
#
_symmetry.space_group_name_H-M   'P 1'
#
loop_
_entity.id
_entity.type
_entity.pdbx_description
1 polymer ?
#
loop_
_entity_poly.entity_id
_entity_poly.type
_entity_poly.pdbx_seq_one_letter_code
_entity_poly.pdbx_strand_id
1 'polypeptide(L)'
;HVGPGGVAEVTQARGDALYRVPEGPPVHLRAGKLSLEVYDAVLRIRHVDGEVEAHALLGHLRARSGDERARVPPGFVVRTRDDGLGPMREVGLDGR
;
A
#
# COMPACT_ATOMS: atom_id res chain seq x y z
N HIS A 1 -12.76 -13.81 6.12
CA HIS A 1 -12.79 -14.59 4.87
C HIS A 1 -13.31 -13.65 3.79
N VAL A 2 -12.48 -13.30 2.80
CA VAL A 2 -12.91 -12.54 1.62
C VAL A 2 -13.03 -13.58 0.51
N GLY A 3 -14.23 -13.74 -0.06
CA GLY A 3 -14.52 -14.75 -1.07
C GLY A 3 -13.93 -14.42 -2.46
N PRO A 4 -13.95 -15.39 -3.40
CA PRO A 4 -13.42 -15.21 -4.75
C PRO A 4 -14.28 -14.19 -5.50
N GLY A 5 -13.65 -13.09 -5.92
CA GLY A 5 -14.28 -11.93 -6.57
C GLY A 5 -14.49 -10.70 -5.69
N GLY A 6 -14.16 -10.77 -4.40
CA GLY A 6 -14.44 -9.69 -3.45
C GLY A 6 -13.37 -8.60 -3.41
N VAL A 7 -13.77 -7.35 -3.70
CA VAL A 7 -13.04 -6.18 -3.21
C VAL A 7 -13.18 -6.16 -1.68
N ALA A 8 -12.09 -6.44 -0.96
CA ALA A 8 -12.03 -6.13 0.45
C ALA A 8 -11.60 -4.66 0.58
N GLU A 9 -12.41 -3.85 1.25
CA GLU A 9 -12.00 -2.50 1.67
C GLU A 9 -11.53 -2.57 3.12
N VAL A 10 -10.27 -2.24 3.36
CA VAL A 10 -9.71 -2.16 4.72
C VAL A 10 -9.28 -0.72 4.99
N THR A 11 -9.78 -0.15 6.09
CA THR A 11 -9.35 1.17 6.56
C THR A 11 -8.36 1.03 7.70
N GLN A 12 -7.13 1.53 7.53
CA GLN A 12 -6.11 1.59 8.59
C GLN A 12 -6.07 2.97 9.25
N ALA A 13 -6.40 3.03 10.54
CA ALA A 13 -6.54 4.29 11.29
C ALA A 13 -5.20 4.96 11.62
N ARG A 14 -4.26 4.26 12.27
CA ARG A 14 -2.89 4.71 12.61
C ARG A 14 -2.01 3.51 12.92
N GLY A 15 -0.69 3.70 12.92
CA GLY A 15 0.29 2.70 13.36
C GLY A 15 0.93 1.94 12.20
N ASP A 16 1.52 0.80 12.53
CA ASP A 16 2.30 -0.03 11.63
C ASP A 16 1.61 -1.39 11.49
N ALA A 17 1.36 -1.81 10.25
CA ALA A 17 0.68 -3.05 9.95
C ALA A 17 1.31 -3.76 8.76
N LEU A 18 1.38 -5.10 8.86
CA LEU A 18 1.79 -5.99 7.79
C LEU A 18 0.55 -6.69 7.22
N TYR A 19 0.40 -6.62 5.91
CA TYR A 19 -0.69 -7.27 5.18
C TYR A 19 -0.12 -8.32 4.24
N ARG A 20 -0.79 -9.48 4.18
CA ARG A 20 -0.58 -10.50 3.16
C ARG A 20 -1.86 -10.66 2.36
N VAL A 21 -1.80 -10.31 1.09
CA VAL A 21 -2.89 -10.47 0.13
C VAL A 21 -2.52 -11.62 -0.78
N PRO A 22 -3.22 -12.77 -0.70
CA PRO A 22 -2.92 -13.92 -1.55
C PRO A 22 -3.37 -13.67 -3.01
N GLU A 23 -2.95 -14.56 -3.90
CA GLU A 23 -3.45 -14.61 -5.28
C GLU A 23 -4.99 -14.61 -5.34
N GLY A 24 -5.52 -13.78 -6.24
CA GLY A 24 -6.95 -13.57 -6.39
C GLY A 24 -7.27 -12.16 -6.91
N PRO A 25 -8.52 -11.70 -6.73
CA PRO A 25 -8.92 -10.33 -7.04
C PRO A 25 -8.13 -9.32 -6.19
N PRO A 26 -7.93 -8.09 -6.69
CA PRO A 26 -7.21 -7.07 -5.93
C PRO A 26 -7.96 -6.68 -4.66
N VAL A 27 -7.18 -6.52 -3.59
CA VAL A 27 -7.66 -5.95 -2.33
C VAL A 27 -7.44 -4.45 -2.35
N HIS A 28 -8.45 -3.68 -1.94
CA HIS A 28 -8.36 -2.23 -1.85
C HIS A 28 -8.10 -1.82 -0.39
N LEU A 29 -6.93 -1.23 -0.12
CA LEU A 29 -6.59 -0.73 1.20
C LEU A 29 -6.64 0.79 1.20
N ARG A 30 -7.23 1.38 2.23
CA ARG A 30 -7.25 2.81 2.46
C ARG A 30 -6.59 3.15 3.79
N ALA A 31 -5.60 4.03 3.74
CA ALA A 31 -4.92 4.55 4.93
C ALA A 31 -4.80 6.05 4.76
N GLY A 32 -5.56 6.82 5.54
CA GLY A 32 -5.65 8.27 5.36
C GLY A 32 -6.03 8.66 3.93
N LYS A 33 -5.16 9.44 3.28
CA LYS A 33 -5.29 9.88 1.87
C LYS A 33 -4.71 8.89 0.85
N LEU A 34 -4.05 7.83 1.30
CA LEU A 34 -3.51 6.77 0.44
C LEU A 34 -4.58 5.71 0.18
N SER A 35 -4.80 5.42 -1.10
CA SER A 35 -5.55 4.25 -1.57
C SER A 35 -4.61 3.32 -2.31
N LEU A 36 -4.69 2.02 -2.02
CA LEU A 36 -3.86 0.98 -2.63
C LEU A 36 -4.76 -0.09 -3.27
N GLU A 37 -4.44 -0.48 -4.50
CA GLU A 37 -4.86 -1.77 -5.05
C GLU A 37 -3.69 -2.76 -4.89
N VAL A 38 -3.95 -3.88 -4.22
CA VAL A 38 -2.94 -4.86 -3.85
C VAL A 38 -3.15 -6.16 -4.63
N TYR A 39 -2.11 -6.61 -5.34
CA TYR A 39 -2.14 -7.78 -6.23
C TYR A 39 -1.09 -8.81 -5.81
N ASP A 40 -1.54 -9.93 -5.21
CA ASP A 40 -0.70 -11.03 -4.73
C ASP A 40 0.59 -10.53 -4.06
N ALA A 41 0.42 -9.83 -2.94
CA ALA A 41 1.47 -9.02 -2.36
C ALA A 41 1.59 -9.20 -0.86
N VAL A 42 2.81 -9.02 -0.37
CA VAL A 42 3.07 -8.74 1.05
C VAL A 42 3.48 -7.29 1.13
N LEU A 43 2.81 -6.52 1.97
CA LEU A 43 3.11 -5.10 2.14
C LEU A 43 3.07 -4.68 3.60
N ARG A 44 3.85 -3.64 3.90
CA ARG A 44 3.82 -2.92 5.17
C ARG A 44 3.23 -1.55 4.95
N ILE A 45 2.28 -1.15 5.77
CA ILE A 45 1.72 0.20 5.79
C ILE A 45 2.04 0.84 7.13
N ARG A 46 2.67 2.00 7.09
CA ARG A 46 2.97 2.82 8.25
C ARG A 46 2.21 4.14 8.13
N HIS A 47 1.34 4.41 9.11
CA HIS A 47 0.55 5.65 9.18
C HIS A 47 0.86 6.38 10.50
N VAL A 48 1.64 7.46 10.40
CA VAL A 48 2.10 8.26 11.55
C VAL A 48 1.99 9.74 11.18
N ASP A 49 1.48 10.57 12.09
CA ASP A 49 1.39 12.02 11.94
C ASP A 49 0.75 12.53 10.63
N GLY A 50 -0.20 11.77 10.09
CA GLY A 50 -0.91 12.11 8.85
C GLY A 50 -0.13 11.81 7.56
N GLU A 51 1.09 11.30 7.69
CA GLU A 51 1.85 10.70 6.61
C GLU A 51 1.61 9.19 6.56
N VAL A 52 1.54 8.66 5.34
CA VAL A 52 1.29 7.25 5.08
C VAL A 52 2.33 6.73 4.12
N GLU A 53 3.03 5.68 4.53
CA GLU A 53 4.01 4.96 3.74
C GLU A 53 3.50 3.55 3.43
N ALA A 54 3.66 3.11 2.20
CA ALA A 54 3.37 1.75 1.77
C ALA A 54 4.61 1.15 1.12
N HIS A 55 5.12 0.09 1.73
CA HIS A 55 6.26 -0.68 1.26
C HIS A 55 5.76 -2.01 0.68
N ALA A 56 6.00 -2.22 -0.61
CA ALA A 56 5.78 -3.52 -1.25
C ALA A 56 6.97 -4.45 -0.96
N LEU A 57 6.78 -5.44 -0.10
CA LEU A 57 7.82 -6.43 0.22
C LEU A 57 7.86 -7.54 -0.83
N LEU A 58 6.70 -7.99 -1.28
CA LEU A 58 6.54 -8.96 -2.36
C LEU A 58 5.34 -8.56 -3.22
N GLY A 59 5.31 -9.01 -4.48
CA GLY A 59 4.24 -8.65 -5.41
C GLY A 59 4.28 -7.16 -5.77
N HIS A 60 3.16 -6.61 -6.22
CA HIS A 60 3.11 -5.20 -6.59
C HIS A 60 1.82 -4.52 -6.12
N LEU A 61 1.92 -3.21 -5.94
CA LEU A 61 0.82 -2.36 -5.51
C LEU A 61 0.56 -1.30 -6.59
N ARG A 62 -0.69 -0.82 -6.66
CA ARG A 62 -0.98 0.47 -7.30
C ARG A 62 -1.42 1.43 -6.23
N ALA A 63 -0.64 2.48 -6.03
CA ALA A 63 -0.90 3.53 -5.07
C ALA A 63 -1.58 4.72 -5.74
N ARG A 64 -2.48 5.35 -5.00
CA ARG A 64 -3.13 6.60 -5.38
C ARG A 64 -3.24 7.53 -4.16
N SER A 65 -2.95 8.81 -4.37
CA SER A 65 -3.31 9.91 -3.46
C SER A 65 -3.68 11.12 -4.31
N GLY A 66 -4.84 11.71 -4.07
CA GLY A 66 -5.38 12.74 -4.96
C GLY A 66 -5.55 12.23 -6.40
N ASP A 67 -4.96 12.95 -7.35
CA ASP A 67 -4.92 12.58 -8.78
C ASP A 67 -3.68 11.77 -9.17
N GLU A 68 -2.69 11.68 -8.29
CA GLU A 68 -1.46 10.97 -8.55
C GLU A 68 -1.59 9.46 -8.37
N ARG A 69 -0.92 8.71 -9.25
CA ARG A 69 -0.92 7.26 -9.25
C ARG A 69 0.48 6.73 -9.49
N ALA A 70 0.85 5.66 -8.78
CA ALA A 70 2.13 4.99 -8.95
C ALA A 70 1.96 3.47 -8.90
N ARG A 71 2.70 2.76 -9.74
CA ARG A 71 2.90 1.31 -9.58
C ARG A 71 4.11 1.11 -8.68
N VAL A 72 3.93 0.46 -7.54
CA VAL A 72 4.98 0.20 -6.56
C VAL A 72 5.46 -1.24 -6.73
N PRO A 73 6.65 -1.47 -7.31
CA PRO A 73 7.22 -2.81 -7.43
C PRO A 73 7.77 -3.32 -6.08
N PRO A 74 8.07 -4.63 -5.96
CA PRO A 74 8.69 -5.16 -4.74
C PRO A 74 10.02 -4.47 -4.43
N GLY A 75 10.29 -4.25 -3.14
CA GLY A 75 11.48 -3.55 -2.65
C GLY A 75 11.40 -2.02 -2.70
N PHE A 76 10.24 -1.47 -3.07
CA PHE A 76 10.01 -0.03 -3.12
C PHE A 76 8.97 0.42 -2.10
N VAL A 77 9.20 1.62 -1.58
CA VAL A 77 8.26 2.35 -0.75
C VAL A 77 7.74 3.57 -1.50
N VAL A 78 6.44 3.82 -1.37
CA VAL A 78 5.82 5.09 -1.72
C VAL A 78 5.27 5.71 -0.45
N ARG A 79 5.38 7.04 -0.32
CA ARG A 79 4.77 7.78 0.77
C ARG A 79 3.80 8.81 0.23
N THR A 80 2.81 9.18 1.02
CA THR A 80 2.00 10.35 0.71
C THR A 80 2.76 11.61 1.06
N ARG A 81 2.55 12.68 0.29
CA ARG A 81 3.15 14.00 0.52
C ARG A 81 2.15 15.05 0.05
N ASP A 82 1.85 16.03 0.90
CA ASP A 82 0.85 17.06 0.60
C ASP A 82 -0.47 16.42 0.16
N ASP A 83 -1.06 16.76 -0.98
CA ASP A 83 -2.27 16.12 -1.48
C ASP A 83 -2.01 14.90 -2.40
N GLY A 84 -0.74 14.55 -2.63
CA GLY A 84 -0.30 13.56 -3.61
C GLY A 84 0.61 12.46 -3.06
N LEU A 85 1.36 11.85 -3.97
CA LEU A 85 2.38 10.86 -3.71
C LEU A 85 3.75 11.56 -3.70
N GLY A 86 4.58 11.20 -2.72
CA GLY A 86 5.99 11.48 -2.73
C GLY A 86 6.74 10.59 -3.73
N PRO A 87 8.03 10.90 -3.97
CA PRO A 87 8.87 10.06 -4.82
C PRO A 87 8.98 8.64 -4.25
N MET A 88 8.90 7.65 -5.12
CA MET A 88 9.18 6.27 -4.74
C MET A 88 10.67 6.12 -4.41
N ARG A 89 10.96 5.29 -3.42
CA ARG A 89 12.32 4.99 -2.98
C ARG A 89 12.53 3.49 -2.95
N GLU A 90 13.66 3.05 -3.48
CA GLU A 90 14.13 1.68 -3.29
C GLU A 90 14.65 1.54 -1.85
N VAL A 91 14.19 0.51 -1.15
CA VAL A 91 14.51 0.22 0.26
C VAL A 91 14.89 -1.25 0.48
N GLY A 92 14.89 -2.06 -0.58
CA GLY A 92 15.14 -3.50 -0.51
C GLY A 92 14.03 -4.25 0.23
N LEU A 93 14.16 -5.58 0.31
CA LEU A 93 13.11 -6.44 0.88
C LEU A 93 13.19 -6.52 2.43
N ASP A 94 14.27 -6.01 3.02
CA ASP A 94 14.56 -6.11 4.46
C ASP A 94 13.98 -4.96 5.28
N GLY A 95 13.47 -3.90 4.63
CA GLY A 95 12.77 -2.80 5.28
C GLY A 95 13.56 -2.08 6.39
N ARG A 96 14.89 -2.02 6.27
CA ARG A 96 15.81 -1.29 7.16
C ARG A 96 16.33 -0.02 6.52
#